data_AF-A0A8B4RFU2-F1
#
_entry.id   AF-A0A8B4RFU2-F1
#
_cell.length_a   1.000
_cell.length_b   1.000
_cell.length_c   1.000
_cell.angle_alpha   90.00
_cell.angle_beta   90.00
_cell.angle_gamma   90.00
#
_symmetry.space_group_name_H-M   'P 1'
#
loop_
_entity.id
_entity.type
_entity.pdbx_description
1 polymer ?
#
loop_
_entity_poly.entity_id
_entity_poly.type
_entity_poly.pdbx_seq_one_letter_code
_entity_poly.pdbx_strand_id
1 'polypeptide(L)'
;MELDELLLEMKLSARELLRTDVPAYEKFNLESSSVTDEEMIDAMIQDPILINRPIVVTSKGAKLCRPCEEILTILPVKMEKDFVKEDGQII
;
A
#
# COMPACT_ATOMS: atom_id res chain seq x y z
N MET A 1 7.64 -13.23 -2.35
CA MET A 1 6.87 -12.48 -1.35
C MET A 1 5.43 -12.50 -1.80
N GLU A 2 4.58 -13.13 -1.02
CA GLU A 2 3.13 -13.17 -1.23
C GLU A 2 2.47 -11.93 -0.59
N LEU A 3 1.18 -11.69 -0.86
CA LEU A 3 0.47 -10.51 -0.38
C LEU A 3 0.37 -10.50 1.17
N ASP A 4 0.19 -11.67 1.77
CA ASP A 4 0.11 -11.83 3.23
C ASP A 4 1.43 -11.46 3.91
N GLU A 5 2.55 -11.92 3.35
CA GLU A 5 3.88 -11.58 3.83
C GLU A 5 4.14 -10.07 3.74
N LEU A 6 3.67 -9.43 2.67
CA LEU A 6 3.81 -8.00 2.46
C LEU A 6 2.97 -7.20 3.46
N LEU A 7 1.74 -7.63 3.75
CA LEU A 7 0.87 -7.02 4.78
C LEU A 7 1.53 -7.10 6.17
N LEU A 8 2.10 -8.26 6.52
CA LEU A 8 2.84 -8.45 7.77
C LEU A 8 4.06 -7.53 7.86
N GLU A 9 4.83 -7.39 6.78
CA GLU A 9 6.02 -6.54 6.75
C GLU A 9 5.67 -5.04 6.86
N MET A 10 4.59 -4.62 6.19
CA MET A 10 4.07 -3.24 6.28
C MET A 10 3.32 -2.95 7.59
N LYS A 11 2.97 -3.98 8.37
CA LYS A 11 2.12 -3.91 9.56
C LYS A 11 0.75 -3.28 9.25
N LEU A 12 0.16 -3.69 8.13
CA LEU A 12 -1.16 -3.26 7.68
C LEU A 12 -2.12 -4.45 7.65
N SER A 13 -3.38 -4.18 7.97
CA SER A 13 -4.49 -5.08 7.65
C SER A 13 -4.78 -5.08 6.15
N ALA A 14 -5.47 -6.12 5.66
CA ALA A 14 -5.90 -6.19 4.26
C ALA A 14 -6.80 -4.99 3.91
N ARG A 15 -7.67 -4.58 4.84
CA ARG A 15 -8.57 -3.43 4.67
C ARG A 15 -7.82 -2.10 4.51
N GLU A 16 -6.72 -1.89 5.21
CA GLU A 16 -5.89 -0.68 5.06
C GLU A 16 -5.17 -0.63 3.70
N LEU A 17 -4.92 -1.79 3.09
CA LEU A 17 -4.32 -1.87 1.77
C LEU A 17 -5.32 -1.63 0.64
N LEU A 18 -6.62 -1.81 0.88
CA LEU A 18 -7.63 -1.69 -0.16
C LEU A 18 -7.72 -0.27 -0.73
N ARG A 19 -7.67 -0.22 -2.06
CA ARG A 19 -7.99 0.96 -2.84
C ARG A 19 -9.51 1.09 -2.94
N THR A 20 -10.06 2.13 -2.32
CA THR A 20 -11.51 2.32 -2.18
C THR A 20 -12.12 3.19 -3.29
N ASP A 21 -11.31 3.97 -4.01
CA ASP A 21 -11.73 4.91 -5.07
C ASP A 21 -11.85 4.24 -6.45
N VAL A 22 -12.08 2.93 -6.51
CA VAL A 22 -12.15 2.15 -7.74
C VAL A 22 -13.46 1.36 -7.84
N PRO A 23 -14.06 1.21 -9.03
CA PRO A 23 -15.31 0.47 -9.20
C PRO A 23 -15.26 -0.98 -8.70
N ALA A 24 -14.07 -1.59 -8.66
CA ALA A 24 -13.89 -2.94 -8.15
C ALA A 24 -14.26 -3.05 -6.66
N TYR A 25 -14.04 -1.99 -5.86
CA TYR A 25 -14.31 -2.02 -4.41
C TYR A 25 -15.79 -2.30 -4.12
N GLU A 26 -16.68 -1.61 -4.84
CA GLU A 26 -18.14 -1.83 -4.78
C GLU A 26 -18.55 -3.15 -5.46
N LYS A 27 -17.92 -3.51 -6.59
CA LYS A 27 -18.19 -4.78 -7.31
C LYS A 27 -18.00 -6.01 -6.42
N PHE A 28 -17.01 -5.98 -5.54
CA PHE A 28 -16.71 -7.07 -4.60
C PHE A 28 -17.40 -6.87 -3.22
N ASN A 29 -18.21 -5.81 -3.04
CA ASN A 29 -18.94 -5.52 -1.79
C ASN A 29 -18.00 -5.44 -0.56
N LEU A 30 -16.81 -4.85 -0.74
CA LEU A 30 -15.74 -4.79 0.27
C LEU A 30 -16.00 -3.77 1.38
N GLU A 31 -17.01 -2.92 1.23
CA GLU A 31 -17.45 -1.98 2.26
C GLU A 31 -18.07 -2.67 3.48
N SER A 32 -18.62 -3.87 3.31
CA SER A 32 -19.25 -4.60 4.39
C SER A 32 -18.25 -4.93 5.51
N SER A 33 -18.64 -4.71 6.76
CA SER A 33 -17.83 -5.07 7.94
C SER A 33 -17.76 -6.59 8.17
N SER A 34 -18.54 -7.37 7.43
CA SER A 34 -18.52 -8.83 7.49
C SER A 34 -17.41 -9.46 6.64
N VAL A 35 -16.80 -8.71 5.72
CA VAL A 35 -15.77 -9.24 4.82
C VAL A 35 -14.48 -9.46 5.60
N THR A 36 -13.95 -10.68 5.56
CA THR A 36 -12.73 -11.08 6.27
C THR A 36 -11.47 -10.61 5.56
N ASP A 37 -10.33 -10.62 6.27
CA ASP A 37 -9.04 -10.31 5.65
C ASP A 37 -8.71 -11.26 4.49
N GLU A 38 -9.01 -12.56 4.65
CA GLU A 38 -8.82 -13.57 3.60
C GLU A 38 -9.64 -13.25 2.35
N GLU A 39 -10.93 -12.89 2.51
CA GLU A 39 -11.79 -12.50 1.38
C GLU A 39 -11.29 -11.21 0.69
N MET A 40 -10.76 -10.25 1.46
CA MET A 40 -10.17 -9.04 0.91
C MET A 40 -8.88 -9.34 0.13
N ILE A 41 -8.05 -10.26 0.62
CA ILE A 41 -6.83 -10.72 -0.04
C ILE A 41 -7.16 -11.46 -1.34
N ASP A 42 -8.13 -12.37 -1.32
CA ASP A 42 -8.59 -13.08 -2.51
C ASP A 42 -9.11 -12.11 -3.57
N ALA A 43 -9.89 -11.10 -3.16
CA ALA A 43 -10.35 -10.04 -4.07
C ALA A 43 -9.16 -9.25 -4.66
N MET A 44 -8.16 -8.87 -3.86
CA MET A 44 -6.95 -8.18 -4.32
C MET A 44 -6.12 -9.02 -5.31
N ILE A 45 -6.05 -10.33 -5.11
CA ILE A 45 -5.38 -11.26 -6.04
C ILE A 45 -6.17 -11.37 -7.34
N GLN A 46 -7.51 -11.44 -7.24
CA GLN A 46 -8.40 -11.54 -8.40
C GLN A 46 -8.45 -10.25 -9.23
N ASP A 47 -8.42 -9.08 -8.59
CA ASP A 47 -8.46 -7.77 -9.24
C ASP A 47 -7.45 -6.80 -8.61
N PRO A 48 -6.18 -6.80 -9.08
CA PRO A 48 -5.09 -6.02 -8.49
C PRO A 48 -5.31 -4.50 -8.47
N ILE A 49 -6.32 -3.98 -9.17
CA ILE A 49 -6.72 -2.57 -9.07
C ILE A 49 -7.14 -2.18 -7.64
N LEU A 50 -7.57 -3.18 -6.84
CA LEU A 50 -7.94 -3.06 -5.44
C LEU A 50 -6.74 -2.83 -4.51
N ILE A 51 -5.50 -2.92 -4.98
CA ILE A 51 -4.31 -2.72 -4.15
C ILE A 51 -3.89 -1.25 -4.20
N ASN A 52 -3.84 -0.57 -3.05
CA ASN A 52 -3.29 0.79 -2.97
C ASN A 52 -1.82 0.83 -3.37
N ARG A 53 -1.42 1.92 -4.03
CA ARG A 53 -0.08 2.08 -4.60
C ARG A 53 0.51 3.46 -4.32
N PRO A 54 1.85 3.61 -4.27
CA PRO A 54 2.85 2.55 -4.45
C PRO A 54 3.15 1.79 -3.15
N ILE A 55 3.35 0.47 -3.26
CA ILE A 55 4.04 -0.32 -2.24
C ILE A 55 5.52 -0.39 -2.64
N VAL A 56 6.41 -0.08 -1.71
CA VAL A 56 7.85 -0.08 -1.92
C VAL A 56 8.51 -1.08 -0.98
N VAL A 57 9.45 -1.87 -1.51
CA VAL A 57 10.18 -2.90 -0.79
C VAL A 57 11.67 -2.62 -0.90
N THR A 58 12.37 -2.65 0.23
CA THR A 58 13.81 -2.40 0.33
C THR A 58 14.45 -3.41 1.29
N SER A 59 15.79 -3.38 1.41
CA SER A 59 16.47 -4.16 2.45
C SER A 59 16.16 -3.75 3.89
N LYS A 60 15.48 -2.60 4.10
CA LYS A 60 15.08 -2.10 5.42
C LYS A 60 13.62 -2.39 5.77
N GLY A 61 12.84 -2.94 4.85
CA GLY A 61 11.42 -3.21 5.03
C GLY A 61 10.57 -2.88 3.81
N ALA A 62 9.26 -3.12 3.94
CA ALA A 62 8.23 -2.75 2.98
C ALA A 62 7.27 -1.69 3.55
N LYS A 63 6.71 -0.83 2.68
CA LYS A 63 5.74 0.21 3.08
C LYS A 63 4.79 0.62 1.97
N LEU A 64 3.53 0.85 2.31
CA LEU A 64 2.59 1.60 1.47
C LEU A 64 2.95 3.08 1.56
N CYS A 65 3.53 3.64 0.51
CA CYS A 65 4.08 4.99 0.52
C CYS A 65 3.01 6.01 0.13
N ARG A 66 2.05 6.21 1.04
CA ARG A 66 1.01 7.24 0.96
C ARG A 66 0.95 8.01 2.29
N PRO A 67 1.52 9.22 2.37
CA PRO A 67 2.06 10.03 1.27
C PRO A 67 3.44 9.54 0.77
N CYS A 68 3.94 10.05 -0.35
CA CYS A 68 5.11 9.47 -1.04
C CYS A 68 6.41 9.54 -0.22
N GLU A 69 6.55 10.55 0.64
CA GLU A 69 7.68 10.76 1.57
C GLU A 69 7.85 9.65 2.60
N GLU A 70 6.84 8.80 2.82
CA GLU A 70 6.95 7.61 3.67
C GLU A 70 8.09 6.68 3.24
N ILE A 71 8.46 6.71 1.95
CA ILE A 71 9.61 5.97 1.40
C ILE A 71 10.92 6.31 2.12
N LEU A 72 11.08 7.56 2.59
CA LEU A 72 12.31 8.04 3.25
C LEU A 72 12.62 7.24 4.52
N THR A 73 11.60 6.63 5.15
CA THR A 73 11.76 5.79 6.34
C THR A 73 12.40 4.44 6.05
N ILE A 74 12.33 3.97 4.80
CA ILE A 74 12.83 2.65 4.37
C ILE A 74 13.94 2.74 3.31
N LEU A 75 14.39 3.94 2.90
CA LEU A 75 15.48 4.06 1.93
C LEU A 75 16.79 3.45 2.48
N PRO A 76 17.45 2.55 1.73
CA PRO A 76 18.71 1.93 2.17
C PRO A 76 19.86 2.94 2.21
N VAL A 77 19.78 3.98 1.37
CA VAL A 77 20.76 5.06 1.23
C VAL A 77 20.19 6.38 1.74
N LYS A 78 21.06 7.28 2.21
CA LYS A 78 20.64 8.62 2.59
C LYS A 78 20.47 9.48 1.34
N MET A 79 19.48 10.36 1.37
CA MET A 79 19.33 11.43 0.38
C MET A 79 20.45 12.46 0.58
N GLU A 80 21.12 12.85 -0.51
CA GLU A 80 22.17 13.88 -0.48
C GLU A 80 21.61 15.31 -0.62
N LYS A 81 20.35 15.42 -1.04
CA LYS A 81 19.62 16.67 -1.27
C LYS A 81 18.20 16.53 -0.73
N ASP A 82 17.57 17.66 -0.48
CA ASP A 82 16.16 17.72 -0.07
C ASP A 82 15.27 17.04 -1.12
N PHE A 83 14.20 16.40 -0.66
CA PHE A 83 13.24 15.74 -1.55
C PHE A 83 12.21 16.75 -2.02
N VAL A 84 12.27 17.12 -3.30
CA VAL A 84 11.33 18.06 -3.90
C VAL A 84 10.27 17.29 -4.67
N LYS A 85 9.01 17.41 -4.24
CA LYS A 85 7.85 16.83 -4.92
C LYS A 85 7.53 17.55 -6.22
N GLU A 86 6.71 16.92 -7.08
CA GLU A 86 6.27 17.50 -8.36
C GLU A 86 5.46 18.80 -8.19
N ASP A 87 4.80 18.98 -7.05
CA ASP A 87 4.07 20.21 -6.70
C ASP A 87 4.96 21.31 -6.11
N GLY A 88 6.28 21.06 -6.01
CA GLY A 88 7.26 21.99 -5.46
C GLY A 88 7.39 21.94 -3.93
N GLN A 89 6.65 21.08 -3.23
CA GLN A 89 6.83 20.88 -1.80
C GLN A 89 8.22 20.27 -1.52
N ILE A 90 8.94 20.86 -0.57
CA ILE A 90 10.24 20.37 -0.09
C ILE A 90 9.99 19.57 1.20
N ILE A 91 10.51 18.34 1.25
CA ILE A 91 10.51 17.43 2.40
C ILE A 91 11.93 17.27 2.94
#